data_AF-A0A916PC31-F1
#
_entry.id   AF-A0A916PC31-F1
#
_cell.length_a   1.000
_cell.length_b   1.000
_cell.length_c   1.000
_cell.angle_alpha   90.00
_cell.angle_beta   90.00
_cell.angle_gamma   90.00
#
_symmetry.space_group_name_H-M   'P 1'
#
loop_
_entity.id
_entity.type
_entity.pdbx_description
1 polymer ?
#
loop_
_entity_poly.entity_id
_entity_poly.type
_entity_poly.pdbx_seq_one_letter_code
_entity_poly.pdbx_strand_id
1 'polypeptide(L)'
;MIGKITGKMKSPAKSVYHLIVETKNLVDIWKEFGKFGFYEKPAFEGFKFIFDVFESVVKSPAYYIYSFSGASQSLILENMRLRSERMAQLDEEIVEALREPELKIVFRDDYKNFGFVLIWAGKFLNIPLYLSGEYVGNLFSGPHEPEPVSKEL
;
A
#
# COMPACT_ATOMS: atom_id res chain seq x y z
N MET A 1 -52.33 23.54 18.21
CA MET A 1 -51.14 23.43 19.08
C MET A 1 -50.34 22.21 18.64
N ILE A 2 -49.37 22.39 17.73
CA ILE A 2 -48.31 21.41 17.41
C ILE A 2 -47.08 22.26 17.05
N GLY A 3 -46.03 22.18 17.88
CA GLY A 3 -44.83 22.99 17.76
C GLY A 3 -43.92 22.54 16.61
N LYS A 4 -43.42 23.51 15.82
CA LYS A 4 -42.35 23.32 14.84
C LYS A 4 -41.01 23.28 15.58
N ILE A 5 -40.34 22.13 15.58
CA ILE A 5 -38.94 22.01 16.02
C ILE A 5 -38.06 22.42 14.84
N THR A 6 -37.45 23.60 14.94
CA THR A 6 -36.34 24.04 14.09
C THR A 6 -35.04 23.45 14.63
N GLY A 7 -34.53 22.40 13.98
CA GLY A 7 -33.20 21.86 14.23
C GLY A 7 -32.40 21.81 12.93
N LYS A 8 -31.43 22.70 12.79
CA LYS A 8 -30.44 22.66 11.70
C LYS A 8 -29.64 21.35 11.81
N MET A 9 -29.88 20.38 10.94
CA MET A 9 -28.91 19.31 10.70
C MET A 9 -27.76 19.89 9.88
N LYS A 10 -26.67 20.23 10.56
CA LYS A 10 -25.36 20.34 9.92
C LYS A 10 -25.01 18.96 9.39
N SER A 11 -24.97 18.83 8.06
CA SER A 11 -24.41 17.65 7.39
C SER A 11 -22.94 17.49 7.84
N PRO A 12 -22.53 16.33 8.35
CA PRO A 12 -21.15 16.12 8.73
C PRO A 12 -20.29 15.96 7.47
N ALA A 13 -19.25 16.79 7.42
CA ALA A 13 -18.00 16.62 6.71
C ALA A 13 -18.01 15.60 5.55
N LYS A 14 -18.22 16.10 4.33
CA LYS A 14 -17.55 15.54 3.15
C LYS A 14 -16.04 15.80 3.29
N SER A 15 -15.38 15.02 4.14
CA SER A 15 -13.94 14.80 4.07
C SER A 15 -13.68 13.85 2.91
N VAL A 16 -13.92 14.37 1.70
CA VAL A 16 -13.39 13.76 0.49
C VAL A 16 -11.90 14.03 0.58
N TYR A 17 -11.13 13.06 1.09
CA TYR A 17 -9.71 12.98 0.83
C TYR A 17 -9.57 12.81 -0.67
N HIS A 18 -9.60 13.94 -1.37
CA HIS A 18 -9.10 14.07 -2.72
C HIS A 18 -7.61 13.78 -2.63
N LEU A 19 -7.24 12.50 -2.69
CA LEU A 19 -5.96 12.10 -3.25
C LEU A 19 -6.04 12.48 -4.73
N ILE A 20 -5.85 13.77 -5.00
CA ILE A 20 -5.36 14.23 -6.28
C ILE A 20 -3.89 13.78 -6.29
N VAL A 21 -3.68 12.47 -6.50
CA VAL A 21 -2.52 12.04 -7.26
C VAL A 21 -2.74 12.70 -8.61
N GLU A 22 -2.17 13.89 -8.80
CA GLU A 22 -2.32 14.63 -10.04
C GLU A 22 -2.03 13.67 -11.19
N THR A 23 -2.98 13.50 -12.10
CA THR A 23 -2.88 12.62 -13.27
C THR A 23 -1.63 12.88 -14.12
N LYS A 24 -0.96 14.03 -13.93
CA LYS A 24 0.39 14.33 -14.44
C LYS A 24 1.46 13.36 -13.93
N ASN A 25 1.45 12.97 -12.66
CA ASN A 25 2.48 12.09 -12.08
C ASN A 25 2.40 10.64 -12.62
N LEU A 26 1.22 10.15 -13.01
CA LEU A 26 1.07 8.77 -13.49
C LEU A 26 1.68 8.54 -14.88
N VAL A 27 1.56 9.51 -15.79
CA VAL A 27 2.18 9.43 -17.13
C VAL A 27 3.71 9.40 -17.00
N ASP A 28 4.27 10.11 -16.02
CA ASP A 28 5.70 10.15 -15.80
C ASP A 28 6.24 8.86 -15.17
N ILE A 29 5.47 8.20 -14.28
CA ILE A 29 5.80 6.87 -13.76
C ILE A 29 5.99 5.85 -14.90
N TRP A 30 5.04 5.77 -15.84
CA TRP A 30 5.13 4.80 -16.95
C TRP A 30 6.34 5.07 -17.87
N LYS A 31 6.70 6.35 -18.07
CA LYS A 31 7.93 6.70 -18.81
C LYS A 31 9.17 6.21 -18.08
N GLU A 32 9.21 6.33 -16.76
CA GLU A 32 10.33 5.79 -15.98
C GLU A 32 10.42 4.27 -16.16
N PHE A 33 9.30 3.54 -16.02
CA PHE A 33 9.28 2.09 -16.23
C PHE A 33 9.76 1.66 -17.62
N GLY A 34 9.39 2.40 -18.67
CA GLY A 34 9.84 2.14 -20.04
C GLY A 34 11.33 2.35 -20.29
N LYS A 35 12.05 3.05 -19.41
CA LYS A 35 13.50 3.27 -19.51
C LYS A 35 14.32 2.14 -18.88
N PHE A 36 13.69 1.27 -18.10
CA PHE A 36 14.40 0.20 -17.39
C PHE A 36 14.30 -1.13 -18.15
N GLY A 37 15.44 -1.68 -18.58
CA GLY A 37 15.53 -2.97 -19.26
C GLY A 37 15.39 -4.14 -18.28
N PHE A 38 14.17 -4.41 -17.78
CA PHE A 38 13.92 -5.46 -16.77
C PHE A 38 14.45 -6.85 -17.17
N TYR A 39 14.43 -7.19 -18.47
CA TYR A 39 14.92 -8.48 -18.98
C TYR A 39 16.45 -8.60 -19.03
N GLU A 40 17.16 -7.49 -18.96
CA GLU A 40 18.62 -7.42 -19.10
C GLU A 40 19.33 -7.26 -17.75
N LYS A 41 18.54 -7.06 -16.68
CA LYS A 41 19.02 -6.73 -15.34
C LYS A 41 18.64 -7.82 -14.33
N PRO A 42 19.46 -8.05 -13.29
CA PRO A 42 19.08 -8.91 -12.18
C PRO A 42 17.79 -8.43 -11.49
N ALA A 43 16.99 -9.37 -10.97
CA ALA A 43 15.72 -9.06 -10.32
C ALA A 43 15.83 -8.03 -9.18
N PHE A 44 16.93 -8.07 -8.40
CA PHE A 44 17.14 -7.12 -7.30
C PHE A 44 17.25 -5.67 -7.80
N GLU A 45 17.81 -5.43 -8.98
CA GLU A 45 17.87 -4.10 -9.59
C GLU A 45 16.48 -3.65 -10.04
N GLY A 46 15.69 -4.58 -10.59
CA GLY A 46 14.30 -4.33 -10.96
C GLY A 46 13.44 -3.92 -9.75
N PHE A 47 13.52 -4.66 -8.64
CA PHE A 47 12.83 -4.29 -7.40
C PHE A 47 13.30 -2.95 -6.85
N LYS A 48 14.62 -2.70 -6.84
CA LYS A 48 15.16 -1.41 -6.42
C LYS A 48 14.56 -0.27 -7.24
N PHE A 49 14.53 -0.43 -8.57
CA PHE A 49 13.98 0.55 -9.48
C PHE A 49 12.47 0.78 -9.25
N ILE A 50 11.68 -0.29 -9.13
CA ILE A 50 10.23 -0.21 -8.81
C ILE A 50 10.02 0.64 -7.56
N PHE A 51 10.75 0.34 -6.49
CA PHE A 51 10.63 1.08 -5.25
C PHE A 51 11.12 2.53 -5.37
N ASP A 52 12.18 2.81 -6.12
CA ASP A 52 12.68 4.18 -6.34
C ASP A 52 11.63 5.05 -7.04
N VAL A 53 11.02 4.51 -8.11
CA VAL A 53 9.93 5.19 -8.83
C VAL A 53 8.72 5.37 -7.92
N PHE A 54 8.30 4.32 -7.23
CA PHE A 54 7.11 4.38 -6.40
C PHE A 54 7.27 5.34 -5.21
N GLU A 55 8.41 5.28 -4.52
CA GLU A 55 8.73 6.17 -3.41
C GLU A 55 8.82 7.63 -3.86
N SER A 56 9.13 7.92 -5.13
CA SER A 56 9.07 9.29 -5.65
C SER A 56 7.66 9.90 -5.53
N VAL A 57 6.62 9.07 -5.54
CA VAL A 57 5.21 9.46 -5.53
C VAL A 57 4.57 9.29 -4.15
N VAL A 58 4.78 8.14 -3.51
CA VAL A 58 4.17 7.82 -2.22
C VAL A 58 5.26 7.70 -1.16
N LYS A 59 5.24 8.60 -0.18
CA LYS A 59 6.24 8.66 0.88
C LYS A 59 5.77 7.90 2.12
N SER A 60 6.00 6.59 2.12
CA SER A 60 5.66 5.68 3.23
C SER A 60 6.90 5.18 3.98
N PRO A 61 6.76 4.70 5.23
CA PRO A 61 7.86 4.14 6.00
C PRO A 61 8.24 2.72 5.56
N ALA A 62 7.32 1.93 5.02
CA ALA A 62 7.60 0.60 4.48
C ALA A 62 6.89 0.35 3.14
N TYR A 63 7.50 -0.51 2.33
CA TYR A 63 7.01 -0.95 1.02
C TYR A 63 7.26 -2.45 0.84
N TYR A 64 6.29 -3.17 0.28
CA TYR A 64 6.37 -4.61 0.10
C TYR A 64 5.79 -5.01 -1.25
N ILE A 65 6.47 -5.88 -1.97
CA ILE A 65 5.98 -6.48 -3.21
C ILE A 65 5.69 -7.94 -2.94
N TYR A 66 4.46 -8.34 -3.24
CA TYR A 66 4.00 -9.71 -3.17
C TYR A 66 3.61 -10.22 -4.55
N SER A 67 3.93 -11.47 -4.85
CA SER A 67 3.42 -12.18 -6.03
C SER A 67 2.24 -13.07 -5.66
N PHE A 68 1.28 -13.21 -6.57
CA PHE A 68 0.15 -14.12 -6.38
C PHE A 68 0.54 -15.54 -6.78
N SER A 69 0.36 -16.46 -5.85
CA SER A 69 0.52 -17.90 -6.07
C SER A 69 -0.86 -18.55 -6.23
N GLY A 70 -1.25 -18.86 -7.47
CA GLY A 70 -2.51 -19.55 -7.76
C GLY A 70 -2.60 -20.95 -7.12
N ALA A 71 -1.47 -21.64 -6.96
CA ALA A 71 -1.41 -22.96 -6.33
C ALA A 71 -1.78 -22.93 -4.83
N SER A 72 -1.43 -21.85 -4.14
CA SER A 72 -1.66 -21.70 -2.70
C SER A 72 -2.73 -20.69 -2.34
N GLN A 73 -3.34 -20.03 -3.34
CA GLN A 73 -4.30 -18.93 -3.16
C GLN A 73 -3.79 -17.91 -2.14
N SER A 74 -2.54 -17.48 -2.32
CA SER A 74 -1.83 -16.63 -1.36
C SER A 74 -0.94 -15.64 -2.08
N LEU A 75 -0.62 -14.56 -1.38
CA LEU A 75 0.41 -13.59 -1.73
C LEU A 75 1.73 -13.99 -1.08
N ILE A 76 2.81 -14.08 -1.85
CA ILE A 76 4.15 -14.45 -1.38
C ILE A 76 5.08 -13.23 -1.46
N LEU A 77 5.77 -12.91 -0.37
CA LEU A 77 6.67 -11.76 -0.31
C LEU A 77 7.86 -11.98 -1.25
N GLU A 78 8.02 -11.09 -2.23
CA GLU A 78 9.13 -11.08 -3.19
C GLU A 78 10.25 -10.15 -2.74
N ASN A 79 9.88 -8.96 -2.27
CA ASN A 79 10.84 -7.95 -1.83
C ASN A 79 10.21 -6.94 -0.88
N MET A 80 11.05 -6.29 -0.08
CA MET A 80 10.64 -5.22 0.80
C MET A 80 11.67 -4.10 0.89
N ARG A 81 11.20 -2.91 1.26
CA ARG A 81 12.04 -1.75 1.51
C ARG A 81 11.51 -0.99 2.71
N LEU A 82 12.41 -0.72 3.65
CA LEU A 82 12.12 0.04 4.85
C LEU A 82 12.82 1.41 4.80
N ARG A 83 12.21 2.40 5.45
CA ARG A 83 12.71 3.77 5.59
C ARG A 83 12.76 4.13 7.06
N SER A 84 13.86 3.75 7.72
CA SER A 84 14.08 3.93 9.15
C SER A 84 13.86 5.38 9.60
N GLU A 85 14.23 6.36 8.76
CA GLU A 85 14.05 7.78 9.05
C GLU A 85 12.57 8.20 9.16
N ARG A 86 11.66 7.44 8.54
CA ARG A 86 10.21 7.66 8.59
C ARG A 86 9.51 6.78 9.62
N MET A 87 10.22 5.81 10.18
CA MET A 87 9.74 4.96 11.26
C MET A 87 10.01 5.56 12.64
N ALA A 88 10.83 6.61 12.74
CA ALA A 88 11.29 7.18 14.00
C ALA A 88 10.17 7.69 14.93
N GLN A 89 8.96 7.94 14.39
CA GLN A 89 7.80 8.41 15.13
C GLN A 89 6.76 7.31 15.39
N LEU A 90 7.00 6.09 14.91
CA LEU A 90 6.11 4.96 15.13
C LEU A 90 6.46 4.27 16.44
N ASP A 91 5.46 3.66 17.07
CA ASP A 91 5.67 2.83 18.24
C ASP A 91 6.59 1.65 17.89
N GLU A 92 7.44 1.23 18.84
CA GLU A 92 8.44 0.18 18.65
C GLU A 92 7.83 -1.13 18.14
N GLU A 93 6.67 -1.51 18.68
CA GLU A 93 5.92 -2.71 18.27
C GLU A 93 5.47 -2.66 16.79
N ILE A 94 5.09 -1.47 16.32
CA ILE A 94 4.76 -1.27 14.90
C ILE A 94 6.03 -1.41 14.07
N VAL A 95 7.14 -0.81 14.50
CA VAL A 95 8.42 -0.90 13.78
C VAL A 95 8.90 -2.35 13.65
N GLU A 96 8.77 -3.15 14.71
CA GLU A 96 9.08 -4.58 14.68
C GLU A 96 8.18 -5.32 13.69
N ALA A 97 6.86 -5.11 13.75
CA ALA A 97 5.92 -5.71 12.80
C ALA A 97 6.23 -5.34 11.33
N LEU A 98 6.73 -4.13 11.06
CA LEU A 98 7.16 -3.73 9.71
C LEU A 98 8.47 -4.37 9.27
N ARG A 99 9.38 -4.66 10.21
CA ARG A 99 10.64 -5.34 9.92
C ARG A 99 10.45 -6.82 9.66
N GLU A 100 9.39 -7.40 10.23
CA GLU A 100 9.06 -8.82 10.14
C GLU A 100 7.68 -9.03 9.49
N PRO A 101 7.48 -8.63 8.22
CA PRO A 101 6.21 -8.83 7.53
C PRO A 101 5.91 -10.31 7.33
N GLU A 102 4.63 -10.66 7.20
CA GLU A 102 4.24 -12.03 6.85
C GLU A 102 4.82 -12.41 5.47
N LEU A 103 5.60 -13.48 5.41
CA LEU A 103 6.14 -14.00 4.14
C LEU A 103 5.04 -14.50 3.19
N LYS A 104 3.89 -14.86 3.76
CA LYS A 104 2.74 -15.40 3.03
C LYS A 104 1.45 -14.85 3.62
N ILE A 105 0.68 -14.13 2.82
CA ILE A 105 -0.63 -13.58 3.19
C ILE A 105 -1.72 -14.37 2.46
N VAL A 106 -2.82 -14.69 3.15
CA VAL A 106 -4.00 -15.28 2.50
C VAL A 106 -4.56 -14.30 1.47
N PHE A 107 -4.78 -14.76 0.24
CA PHE A 107 -5.34 -13.92 -0.81
C PHE A 107 -6.80 -13.59 -0.49
N ARG A 108 -7.18 -12.33 -0.74
CA ARG A 108 -8.53 -11.81 -0.64
C ARG A 108 -8.88 -11.09 -1.94
N ASP A 109 -10.10 -11.27 -2.44
CA ASP A 109 -10.49 -10.68 -3.74
C ASP A 109 -10.45 -9.15 -3.74
N ASP A 110 -10.59 -8.50 -2.59
CA ASP A 110 -10.45 -7.06 -2.43
C ASP A 110 -9.04 -6.56 -2.78
N TYR A 111 -8.00 -7.40 -2.66
CA TYR A 111 -6.63 -7.07 -3.03
C TYR A 111 -6.47 -6.81 -4.53
N LYS A 112 -7.42 -7.20 -5.38
CA LYS A 112 -7.45 -6.83 -6.81
C LYS A 112 -7.85 -5.37 -7.04
N ASN A 113 -8.29 -4.64 -6.01
CA ASN A 113 -8.71 -3.26 -6.13
C ASN A 113 -7.66 -2.30 -5.55
N PHE A 114 -7.39 -1.23 -6.28
CA PHE A 114 -6.59 -0.12 -5.75
C PHE A 114 -7.32 0.57 -4.59
N GLY A 115 -6.66 0.77 -3.46
CA GLY A 115 -7.26 1.40 -2.28
C GLY A 115 -6.49 1.13 -1.01
N PHE A 116 -7.05 1.47 0.15
CA PHE A 116 -6.45 1.13 1.44
C PHE A 116 -6.98 -0.21 1.94
N VAL A 117 -6.09 -1.04 2.47
CA VAL A 117 -6.41 -2.31 3.11
C VAL A 117 -5.74 -2.38 4.48
N LEU A 118 -6.35 -3.11 5.40
CA LEU A 118 -5.77 -3.35 6.71
C LEU A 118 -4.94 -4.64 6.67
N ILE A 119 -3.62 -4.51 6.88
CA ILE A 119 -2.68 -5.62 6.99
C ILE A 119 -1.67 -5.35 8.11
N TRP A 120 -1.36 -6.38 8.89
CA TRP A 120 -0.42 -6.33 10.03
C TRP A 120 -0.71 -5.19 11.01
N ALA A 121 0.17 -4.19 11.07
CA ALA A 121 0.20 -3.11 12.05
C ALA A 121 -0.51 -1.83 11.58
N GLY A 122 -1.27 -1.86 10.48
CA GLY A 122 -2.09 -0.71 10.11
C GLY A 122 -2.67 -0.72 8.71
N LYS A 123 -3.13 0.46 8.28
CA LYS A 123 -3.66 0.66 6.92
C LYS A 123 -2.54 0.85 5.92
N PHE A 124 -2.51 0.01 4.89
CA PHE A 124 -1.60 0.09 3.77
C PHE A 124 -2.33 0.51 2.52
N LEU A 125 -1.68 1.35 1.71
CA LEU A 125 -2.08 1.54 0.33
C LEU A 125 -1.78 0.24 -0.42
N ASN A 126 -2.82 -0.35 -0.98
CA ASN A 126 -2.79 -1.51 -1.84
C ASN A 126 -2.80 -1.08 -3.31
N ILE A 127 -1.82 -1.56 -4.07
CA ILE A 127 -1.72 -1.35 -5.51
C ILE A 127 -1.67 -2.72 -6.18
N PRO A 128 -2.76 -3.15 -6.82
CA PRO A 128 -2.77 -4.42 -7.53
C PRO A 128 -1.86 -4.34 -8.75
N LEU A 129 -1.07 -5.39 -8.95
CA LEU A 129 -0.13 -5.53 -10.05
C LEU A 129 -0.73 -6.44 -11.11
N TYR A 130 -0.68 -6.00 -12.36
CA TYR A 130 -1.17 -6.74 -13.50
C TYR A 130 -0.10 -6.85 -14.59
N LEU A 131 0.00 -8.03 -15.20
CA LEU A 131 0.83 -8.27 -16.38
C LEU A 131 -0.08 -8.78 -17.50
N SER A 132 -0.12 -8.06 -18.62
CA SER A 132 -0.95 -8.42 -19.78
C SER A 132 -2.44 -8.66 -19.44
N GLY A 133 -2.97 -7.94 -18.45
CA GLY A 133 -4.34 -8.07 -17.97
C GLY A 133 -4.58 -9.15 -16.91
N GLU A 134 -3.56 -9.97 -16.59
CA GLU A 134 -3.63 -10.96 -15.52
C GLU A 134 -3.12 -10.37 -14.20
N TYR A 135 -3.83 -10.66 -13.11
CA TYR A 135 -3.42 -10.25 -11.77
C TYR A 135 -2.21 -11.08 -11.32
N VAL A 136 -1.12 -10.41 -10.96
CA VAL A 136 0.14 -11.06 -10.60
C VAL A 136 0.58 -10.79 -9.16
N GLY A 137 -0.11 -9.93 -8.42
CA GLY A 137 0.19 -9.67 -7.01
C GLY A 137 -0.11 -8.24 -6.58
N ASN A 138 0.60 -7.77 -5.55
CA ASN A 138 0.36 -6.45 -4.96
C ASN A 138 1.66 -5.76 -4.58
N LEU A 139 1.65 -4.44 -4.69
CA LEU A 139 2.55 -3.56 -3.96
C LEU A 139 1.76 -2.96 -2.80
N PHE A 140 2.26 -3.14 -1.57
CA PHE A 140 1.74 -2.49 -0.38
C PHE A 140 2.69 -1.40 0.09
N SER A 141 2.16 -0.27 0.54
CA SER A 141 2.96 0.77 1.20
C SER A 141 2.25 1.38 2.39
N GLY A 142 2.96 1.60 3.49
CA GLY A 142 2.36 2.08 4.74
C GLY A 142 3.27 1.83 5.94
N PRO A 143 2.71 1.90 7.18
CA PRO A 143 1.32 2.21 7.46
C PRO A 143 1.01 3.70 7.24
N HIS A 144 -0.19 4.00 6.75
CA HIS A 144 -0.73 5.37 6.63
C HIS A 144 -1.56 5.76 7.85
N GLU A 145 -2.20 4.78 8.49
CA GLU A 145 -2.86 4.91 9.78
C GLU A 145 -2.42 3.68 10.61
N PRO A 146 -1.54 3.85 11.62
CA PRO A 146 -1.12 2.74 12.47
C PRO A 146 -2.27 2.26 13.35
N GLU A 147 -2.38 0.94 13.56
CA GLU A 147 -3.31 0.37 14.53
C GLU A 147 -2.58 -0.02 15.82
N PRO A 148 -3.20 0.17 17.00
CA PRO A 148 -2.66 -0.33 18.25
C PRO A 148 -2.61 -1.87 18.20
N VAL A 149 -1.42 -2.44 18.42
CA VAL A 149 -1.23 -3.89 18.46
C VAL A 149 -1.81 -4.42 19.78
N SER A 150 -2.77 -5.35 19.70
CA SER A 150 -3.31 -6.02 20.90
C SER A 150 -2.24 -6.92 21.53
N LYS A 151 -1.98 -6.75 22.82
CA LYS A 151 -1.01 -7.55 23.60
C LYS A 151 -1.57 -8.88 24.12
N GLU A 152 -2.80 -9.24 23.78
CA GLU A 152 -3.42 -10.48 24.25
C GLU A 152 -3.21 -11.61 23.24
N LEU A 153 -2.31 -12.54 23.59
CA LEU A 153 -2.15 -13.88 23.03
C LEU A 153 -2.45 -14.92 24.11
#